data_AF-A0A956VNL2-F1
#
_entry.id   AF-A0A956VNL2-F1
#
_cell.length_a   1.000
_cell.length_b   1.000
_cell.length_c   1.000
_cell.angle_alpha   90.00
_cell.angle_beta   90.00
_cell.angle_gamma   90.00
#
_symmetry.space_group_name_H-M   'P 1'
#
loop_
_entity.id
_entity.type
_entity.pdbx_description
1 polymer ?
#
loop_
_entity_poly.entity_id
_entity_poly.type
_entity_poly.pdbx_seq_one_letter_code
_entity_poly.pdbx_strand_id
1 'polypeptide(L)'
;MRSRPAGRATTVSDRKRTMIYDRVETNVGTTSTLEEIFGHHTWASLTLIDACLSLDIDQLQAPAIGSYGPILDTLRHLVGNEAFDLAVVEGVPSVLIDSERMTLKELRAMAERSGDGWMRVIRQPLDPAAVFLEVDPVDGFRREATLGVRLAQALHHATEHRAQICSAFTMMGLEAPRIDAFDYGKATGRISEVHPGS
;
A
#
# COMPACT_ATOMS: atom_id res chain seq x y z
N MET A 1 29.24 -67.68 4.54
CA MET A 1 29.01 -66.45 5.32
C MET A 1 29.65 -65.29 4.55
N ARG A 2 28.88 -64.59 3.70
CA ARG A 2 29.37 -63.46 2.89
C ARG A 2 28.65 -62.19 3.37
N SER A 3 29.44 -61.21 3.76
CA SER A 3 29.01 -59.93 4.33
C SER A 3 28.21 -59.11 3.30
N ARG A 4 27.05 -58.57 3.70
CA ARG A 4 26.35 -57.50 2.96
C ARG A 4 26.94 -56.14 3.38
N PRO A 5 27.23 -55.21 2.45
CA PRO A 5 27.57 -53.85 2.84
C PRO A 5 26.31 -53.05 3.18
N ALA A 6 26.51 -52.07 4.05
CA ALA A 6 25.50 -51.15 4.56
C ALA A 6 24.76 -50.41 3.43
N GLY A 7 23.43 -50.35 3.55
CA GLY A 7 22.60 -49.47 2.72
C GLY A 7 22.92 -48.02 3.04
N ARG A 8 23.44 -47.31 2.05
CA ARG A 8 23.62 -45.85 2.08
C ARG A 8 22.26 -45.19 2.24
N ALA A 9 22.10 -44.40 3.30
CA ALA A 9 20.97 -43.49 3.43
C ALA A 9 20.92 -42.58 2.20
N THR A 10 19.82 -42.65 1.45
CA THR A 10 19.50 -41.64 0.43
C THR A 10 19.18 -40.34 1.15
N THR A 11 20.15 -39.44 1.18
CA THR A 11 19.98 -38.05 1.56
C THR A 11 18.87 -37.42 0.74
N VAL A 12 17.94 -36.73 1.41
CA VAL A 12 16.91 -35.88 0.80
C VAL A 12 17.57 -35.03 -0.27
N SER A 13 17.16 -35.27 -1.51
CA SER A 13 17.75 -34.66 -2.69
C SER A 13 17.54 -33.15 -2.64
N ASP A 14 18.66 -32.42 -2.64
CA ASP A 14 18.79 -30.98 -2.80
C ASP A 14 18.43 -30.57 -4.24
N ARG A 15 17.21 -30.92 -4.70
CA ARG A 15 16.74 -30.55 -6.03
C ARG A 15 16.44 -29.06 -6.01
N LYS A 16 17.34 -28.28 -6.60
CA LYS A 16 17.05 -26.93 -7.09
C LYS A 16 15.73 -27.01 -7.88
N ARG A 17 14.68 -26.36 -7.38
CA ARG A 17 13.41 -26.26 -8.12
C ARG A 17 13.67 -25.45 -9.39
N THR A 18 13.46 -26.07 -10.54
CA THR A 18 13.37 -25.33 -11.80
C THR A 18 11.98 -24.72 -11.88
N MET A 19 11.91 -23.40 -11.89
CA MET A 19 10.69 -22.65 -12.17
C MET A 19 10.55 -22.48 -13.69
N ILE A 20 9.33 -22.64 -14.21
CA ILE A 20 9.00 -22.36 -15.60
C ILE A 20 8.35 -20.98 -15.63
N TYR A 21 8.84 -20.09 -16.47
CA TYR A 21 8.31 -18.74 -16.65
C TYR A 21 7.83 -18.60 -18.09
N ASP A 22 6.56 -18.27 -18.28
CA ASP A 22 5.97 -18.03 -19.59
C ASP A 22 4.96 -16.88 -19.51
N ARG A 23 4.79 -16.15 -20.61
CA ARG A 23 3.74 -15.13 -20.71
C ARG A 23 2.49 -15.80 -21.25
N VAL A 24 1.49 -15.95 -20.40
CA VAL A 24 0.17 -16.44 -20.82
C VAL A 24 -0.61 -15.28 -21.42
N GLU A 25 -1.10 -15.43 -22.65
CA GLU A 25 -2.03 -14.47 -23.25
C GLU A 25 -3.40 -14.58 -22.57
N THR A 26 -3.91 -13.46 -22.07
CA THR A 26 -5.22 -13.40 -21.41
C THR A 26 -6.07 -12.30 -22.00
N ASN A 27 -7.36 -12.56 -22.16
CA ASN A 27 -8.35 -11.64 -22.71
C ASN A 27 -8.91 -10.67 -21.64
N VAL A 28 -8.04 -10.14 -20.77
CA VAL A 28 -8.43 -9.17 -19.74
C VAL A 28 -8.42 -7.78 -20.38
N GLY A 29 -9.47 -6.98 -20.11
CA GLY A 29 -9.56 -5.60 -20.60
C GLY A 29 -8.33 -4.78 -20.26
N THR A 30 -8.02 -3.79 -21.10
CA THR A 30 -6.82 -2.97 -20.97
C THR A 30 -6.91 -2.04 -19.75
N THR A 31 -6.40 -2.47 -18.60
CA THR A 31 -6.09 -1.61 -17.45
C THR A 31 -4.63 -1.17 -17.55
N SER A 32 -4.37 0.12 -17.36
CA SER A 32 -2.98 0.63 -17.42
C SER A 32 -2.17 0.20 -16.19
N THR A 33 -0.84 0.11 -16.32
CA THR A 33 0.04 -0.20 -15.17
C THR A 33 -0.17 0.77 -14.01
N LEU A 34 -0.41 2.06 -14.27
CA LEU A 34 -0.67 3.04 -13.22
C LEU A 34 -2.04 2.84 -12.55
N GLU A 35 -3.06 2.41 -13.31
CA GLU A 35 -4.36 2.06 -12.73
C GLU A 35 -4.24 0.87 -11.77
N GLU A 36 -3.40 -0.12 -12.09
CA GLU A 36 -3.15 -1.24 -11.16
C GLU A 36 -2.41 -0.80 -9.90
N ILE A 37 -1.36 0.02 -10.06
CA ILE A 37 -0.55 0.48 -8.93
C ILE A 37 -1.35 1.38 -7.99
N PHE A 38 -2.10 2.35 -8.53
CA PHE A 38 -2.92 3.23 -7.70
C PHE A 38 -4.21 2.54 -7.22
N GLY A 39 -4.73 1.56 -7.97
CA GLY A 39 -5.80 0.68 -7.48
C GLY A 39 -5.37 -0.11 -6.24
N HIS A 40 -4.17 -0.70 -6.26
CA HIS A 40 -3.55 -1.33 -5.09
C HIS A 40 -3.35 -0.32 -3.95
N HIS A 41 -2.82 0.86 -4.26
CA HIS A 41 -2.56 1.91 -3.27
C HIS A 41 -3.81 2.24 -2.45
N THR A 42 -4.92 2.55 -3.13
CA THR A 42 -6.20 2.85 -2.48
C THR A 42 -6.76 1.63 -1.75
N TRP A 43 -6.81 0.47 -2.40
CA TRP A 43 -7.35 -0.75 -1.80
C TRP A 43 -6.62 -1.12 -0.50
N ALA A 44 -5.30 -1.01 -0.47
CA ALA A 44 -4.50 -1.32 0.70
C ALA A 44 -4.74 -0.35 1.86
N SER A 45 -4.85 0.95 1.60
CA SER A 45 -5.20 1.94 2.62
C SER A 45 -6.59 1.67 3.20
N LEU A 46 -7.59 1.39 2.36
CA LEU A 46 -8.95 1.08 2.80
C LEU A 46 -9.00 -0.22 3.61
N THR A 47 -8.34 -1.27 3.14
CA THR A 47 -8.27 -2.57 3.84
C THR A 47 -7.63 -2.42 5.23
N LEU A 48 -6.58 -1.60 5.34
CA LEU A 48 -5.93 -1.33 6.60
C LEU A 48 -6.81 -0.53 7.58
N ILE A 49 -7.49 0.51 7.08
CA ILE A 49 -8.44 1.29 7.89
C ILE A 49 -9.59 0.38 8.36
N ASP A 50 -10.09 -0.49 7.49
CA ASP A 50 -11.16 -1.45 7.82
C ASP A 50 -10.73 -2.43 8.91
N ALA A 51 -9.48 -2.91 8.89
CA ALA A 51 -8.94 -3.72 9.99
C ALA A 51 -8.88 -2.92 11.30
N CYS A 52 -8.49 -1.64 11.24
CA CYS A 52 -8.40 -0.77 12.42
C CYS A 52 -9.76 -0.44 13.04
N LEU A 53 -10.86 -0.51 12.29
CA LEU A 53 -12.22 -0.30 12.83
C LEU A 53 -12.62 -1.33 13.90
N SER A 54 -11.94 -2.46 13.95
CA SER A 54 -12.17 -3.51 14.96
C SER A 54 -11.39 -3.30 16.27
N LEU A 55 -10.42 -2.37 16.29
CA LEU A 55 -9.58 -2.11 17.44
C LEU A 55 -10.26 -1.18 18.46
N ASP A 56 -9.96 -1.38 19.74
CA ASP A 56 -10.33 -0.42 20.76
C ASP A 56 -9.39 0.80 20.79
N ILE A 57 -9.74 1.81 21.59
CA ILE A 57 -8.97 3.05 21.65
C ILE A 57 -7.57 2.84 22.23
N ASP A 58 -7.40 1.90 23.16
CA ASP A 58 -6.10 1.64 23.79
C ASP A 58 -5.14 0.99 22.79
N GLN A 59 -5.64 0.08 21.95
CA GLN A 59 -4.92 -0.50 20.83
C GLN A 59 -4.58 0.55 19.75
N LEU A 60 -5.53 1.42 19.40
CA LEU A 60 -5.31 2.50 18.43
C LEU A 60 -4.28 3.52 18.90
N GLN A 61 -4.16 3.72 20.22
CA GLN A 61 -3.23 4.64 20.86
C GLN A 61 -1.92 3.97 21.31
N ALA A 62 -1.78 2.66 21.11
CA ALA A 62 -0.58 1.94 21.52
C ALA A 62 0.66 2.44 20.76
N PRO A 63 1.75 2.79 21.46
CA PRO A 63 2.99 3.21 20.80
C PRO A 63 3.68 2.01 20.16
N ALA A 64 4.03 2.13 18.88
CA ALA A 64 4.86 1.16 18.18
C ALA A 64 6.28 1.73 18.00
N ILE A 65 7.27 1.11 18.66
CA ILE A 65 8.68 1.53 18.58
C ILE A 65 9.13 1.50 17.11
N GLY A 66 9.72 2.60 16.65
CA GLY A 66 10.20 2.72 15.26
C GLY A 66 9.11 3.05 14.23
N SER A 67 7.91 3.41 14.67
CA SER A 67 6.85 3.97 13.82
C SER A 67 6.74 5.48 13.96
N TYR A 68 5.94 6.11 13.09
CA TYR A 68 5.57 7.54 13.20
C TYR A 68 4.95 7.88 14.55
N GLY A 69 4.15 6.98 15.11
CA GLY A 69 3.42 7.20 16.36
C GLY A 69 2.36 6.12 16.55
N PRO A 70 1.33 6.39 17.38
CA PRO A 70 0.18 5.49 17.49
C PRO A 70 -0.46 5.17 16.14
N ILE A 71 -1.20 4.05 16.07
CA ILE A 71 -1.87 3.61 14.84
C ILE A 71 -2.80 4.70 14.30
N LEU A 72 -3.60 5.31 15.16
CA LEU A 72 -4.54 6.35 14.74
C LEU A 72 -3.83 7.57 14.16
N ASP A 73 -2.75 8.03 14.80
CA ASP A 73 -2.00 9.19 14.32
C ASP A 73 -1.24 8.88 13.02
N THR A 74 -0.73 7.65 12.89
CA THR A 74 -0.12 7.18 11.65
C THR A 74 -1.14 7.14 10.51
N LEU A 75 -2.39 6.71 10.76
CA LEU A 75 -3.46 6.74 9.76
C LEU A 75 -3.86 8.18 9.37
N ARG A 76 -3.95 9.09 10.36
CA ARG A 76 -4.23 10.50 10.10
C ARG A 76 -3.15 11.15 9.25
N HIS A 77 -1.89 10.85 9.57
CA HIS A 77 -0.74 11.31 8.81
C HIS A 77 -0.75 10.75 7.38
N LEU A 78 -0.96 9.43 7.23
CA LEU A 78 -1.06 8.75 5.95
C LEU A 78 -2.14 9.37 5.04
N VAL A 79 -3.39 9.40 5.51
CA VAL A 79 -4.53 9.85 4.71
C VAL A 79 -4.47 11.36 4.46
N GLY A 80 -3.99 12.13 5.44
CA GLY A 80 -3.78 13.58 5.30
C GLY A 80 -2.77 13.91 4.21
N ASN A 81 -1.61 13.23 4.21
CA ASN A 81 -0.58 13.45 3.17
C ASN A 81 -1.05 12.98 1.80
N GLU A 82 -1.78 11.86 1.70
CA GLU A 82 -2.33 11.39 0.43
C GLU A 82 -3.31 12.41 -0.17
N ALA A 83 -4.22 12.95 0.64
CA ALA A 83 -5.14 14.00 0.21
C ALA A 83 -4.42 15.30 -0.14
N PHE A 84 -3.36 15.65 0.60
CA PHE A 84 -2.55 16.84 0.35
C PHE A 84 -1.78 16.73 -0.97
N ASP A 85 -1.09 15.62 -1.22
CA ASP A 85 -0.35 15.40 -2.48
C ASP A 85 -1.29 15.42 -3.68
N LEU A 86 -2.49 14.83 -3.55
CA LEU A 86 -3.52 14.92 -4.57
C LEU A 86 -3.95 16.36 -4.80
N ALA A 87 -4.21 17.13 -3.73
CA ALA A 87 -4.62 18.53 -3.83
C ALA A 87 -3.59 19.38 -4.57
N VAL A 88 -2.30 19.13 -4.35
CA VAL A 88 -1.22 19.81 -5.09
C VAL A 88 -1.28 19.48 -6.59
N VAL A 89 -1.48 18.20 -6.94
CA VAL A 89 -1.58 17.77 -8.34
C VAL A 89 -2.86 18.28 -9.02
N GLU A 90 -3.99 18.33 -8.30
CA GLU A 90 -5.24 18.91 -8.80
C GLU A 90 -5.23 20.45 -8.80
N GLY A 91 -4.23 21.08 -8.19
CA GLY A 91 -4.12 22.55 -8.09
C GLY A 91 -5.19 23.18 -7.19
N VAL A 92 -5.70 22.43 -6.21
CA VAL A 92 -6.73 22.89 -5.27
C VAL A 92 -6.12 23.21 -3.90
N PRO A 93 -6.64 24.21 -3.14
CA PRO A 93 -6.10 24.54 -1.83
C PRO A 93 -6.19 23.40 -0.82
N SER A 94 -5.08 23.06 -0.15
CA SER A 94 -4.99 21.99 0.86
C SER A 94 -5.40 22.40 2.28
N VAL A 95 -5.61 23.70 2.53
CA VAL A 95 -6.03 24.28 3.83
C VAL A 95 -7.33 23.69 4.41
N LEU A 96 -8.02 22.84 3.65
CA LEU A 96 -9.24 22.15 4.06
C LEU A 96 -8.99 20.77 4.71
N ILE A 97 -7.74 20.28 4.74
CA ILE A 97 -7.41 18.93 5.21
C ILE A 97 -6.95 18.99 6.67
N ASP A 98 -7.90 18.93 7.61
CA ASP A 98 -7.63 18.74 9.05
C ASP A 98 -7.74 17.25 9.41
N SER A 99 -6.74 16.46 9.01
CA SER A 99 -6.76 15.00 9.27
C SER A 99 -6.48 14.65 10.73
N GLU A 100 -5.81 15.54 11.49
CA GLU A 100 -5.43 15.29 12.89
C GLU A 100 -6.63 15.04 13.80
N ARG A 101 -7.80 15.60 13.45
CA ARG A 101 -9.04 15.44 14.23
C ARG A 101 -9.96 14.37 13.71
N MET A 102 -9.65 13.77 12.56
CA MET A 102 -10.54 12.79 11.94
C MET A 102 -10.62 11.49 12.75
N THR A 103 -11.82 10.94 12.78
CA THR A 103 -12.14 9.58 13.22
C THR A 103 -11.78 8.57 12.13
N LEU A 104 -11.66 7.27 12.47
CA LEU A 104 -11.41 6.22 11.48
C LEU A 104 -12.43 6.20 10.33
N LYS A 105 -13.71 6.51 10.61
CA LYS A 105 -14.75 6.59 9.56
C LYS A 105 -14.52 7.75 8.60
N GLU A 106 -14.12 8.91 9.12
CA GLU A 106 -13.81 10.08 8.30
C GLU A 106 -12.53 9.86 7.49
N LEU A 107 -11.51 9.24 8.09
CA LEU A 107 -10.29 8.84 7.40
C LEU A 107 -10.59 7.86 6.26
N ARG A 108 -11.44 6.87 6.49
CA ARG A 108 -11.88 5.93 5.45
C ARG A 108 -12.53 6.66 4.28
N ALA A 109 -13.49 7.53 4.57
CA ALA A 109 -14.20 8.29 3.54
C ALA A 109 -13.27 9.26 2.78
N MET A 110 -12.26 9.82 3.45
CA MET A 110 -11.23 10.63 2.79
C MET A 110 -10.35 9.78 1.88
N ALA A 111 -9.87 8.63 2.35
CA ALA A 111 -9.07 7.72 1.53
C ALA A 111 -9.82 7.23 0.27
N GLU A 112 -11.13 6.99 0.36
CA GLU A 112 -11.96 6.69 -0.82
C GLU A 112 -11.96 7.84 -1.82
N ARG A 113 -12.21 9.07 -1.36
CA ARG A 113 -12.19 10.27 -2.23
C ARG A 113 -10.83 10.52 -2.85
N SER A 114 -9.75 10.34 -2.08
CA SER A 114 -8.38 10.47 -2.58
C SER A 114 -8.08 9.42 -3.64
N GLY A 115 -8.51 8.17 -3.44
CA GLY A 115 -8.39 7.11 -4.44
C GLY A 115 -9.12 7.43 -5.73
N ASP A 116 -10.37 7.90 -5.65
CA ASP A 116 -11.12 8.36 -6.82
C ASP A 116 -10.42 9.54 -7.53
N GLY A 117 -9.80 10.45 -6.78
CA GLY A 117 -9.03 11.56 -7.32
C GLY A 117 -7.78 11.12 -8.06
N TRP A 118 -6.98 10.25 -7.45
CA TRP A 118 -5.82 9.66 -8.12
C TRP A 118 -6.22 8.91 -9.39
N MET A 119 -7.34 8.19 -9.38
CA MET A 119 -7.89 7.55 -10.58
C MET A 119 -8.26 8.54 -11.68
N ARG A 120 -8.82 9.70 -11.33
CA ARG A 120 -9.06 10.76 -12.33
C ARG A 120 -7.76 11.28 -12.91
N VAL A 121 -6.77 11.55 -12.06
CA VAL A 121 -5.44 12.07 -12.48
C VAL A 121 -4.76 11.10 -13.45
N ILE A 122 -4.57 9.84 -13.06
CA ILE A 122 -3.78 8.86 -13.82
C ILE A 122 -4.45 8.38 -15.11
N ARG A 123 -5.74 8.66 -15.29
CA ARG A 123 -6.48 8.40 -16.54
C ARG A 123 -6.36 9.52 -17.56
N GLN A 124 -5.84 10.69 -17.19
CA GLN A 124 -5.53 11.76 -18.13
C GLN A 124 -4.16 11.54 -18.80
N PRO A 125 -3.88 12.18 -19.94
CA PRO A 125 -2.52 12.28 -20.45
C PRO A 125 -1.59 12.90 -19.40
N LEU A 126 -0.53 12.18 -19.03
CA LEU A 126 0.42 12.61 -18.02
C LEU A 126 1.67 13.18 -18.70
N ASP A 127 2.17 14.31 -18.19
CA ASP A 127 3.54 14.78 -18.41
C ASP A 127 4.33 14.57 -17.11
N PRO A 128 5.14 13.49 -17.01
CA PRO A 128 5.93 13.22 -15.81
C PRO A 128 6.92 14.33 -15.45
N ALA A 129 7.27 15.22 -16.39
CA ALA A 129 8.19 16.33 -16.19
C ALA A 129 7.48 17.64 -15.78
N ALA A 130 6.15 17.69 -15.82
CA ALA A 130 5.39 18.86 -15.36
C ALA A 130 5.72 19.17 -13.90
N VAL A 131 6.07 20.43 -13.60
CA VAL A 131 6.52 20.87 -12.28
C VAL A 131 5.37 21.48 -11.51
N PHE A 132 5.15 21.00 -10.29
CA PHE A 132 4.14 21.50 -9.35
C PHE A 132 4.82 22.26 -8.22
N LEU A 133 4.34 23.49 -8.01
CA LEU A 133 4.78 24.39 -6.96
C LEU A 133 3.86 24.26 -5.75
N GLU A 134 4.47 24.00 -4.60
CA GLU A 134 3.83 23.99 -3.28
C GLU A 134 4.42 25.12 -2.45
N VAL A 135 3.57 25.96 -1.86
CA VAL A 135 3.96 27.11 -1.06
C VAL A 135 3.13 27.13 0.22
N ASP A 136 3.80 27.18 1.36
CA ASP A 136 3.17 27.56 2.62
C ASP A 136 3.34 29.08 2.81
N PRO A 137 2.24 29.86 2.81
CA PRO A 137 2.32 31.31 2.97
C PRO A 137 2.60 31.74 4.42
N VAL A 138 2.50 30.83 5.40
CA VAL A 138 2.66 31.12 6.83
C VAL A 138 4.13 31.12 7.23
N ASP A 139 4.88 30.07 6.87
CA ASP A 139 6.29 29.94 7.21
C ASP A 139 7.25 30.18 6.02
N GLY A 140 6.70 30.34 4.80
CA GLY A 140 7.46 30.59 3.59
C GLY A 140 8.06 29.33 2.96
N PHE A 141 7.67 28.12 3.41
CA PHE A 141 8.09 26.87 2.79
C PHE A 141 7.74 26.86 1.29
N ARG A 142 8.66 26.33 0.49
CA ARG A 142 8.48 26.20 -0.96
C ARG A 142 9.09 24.90 -1.47
N ARG A 143 8.33 24.18 -2.31
CA ARG A 143 8.81 23.00 -3.03
C ARG A 143 8.37 23.03 -4.48
N GLU A 144 9.30 22.73 -5.37
CA GLU A 144 9.02 22.39 -6.76
C GLU A 144 9.34 20.91 -6.95
N ALA A 145 8.39 20.16 -7.49
CA ALA A 145 8.58 18.74 -7.76
C ALA A 145 7.87 18.36 -9.06
N THR A 146 8.47 17.47 -9.83
CA THR A 146 7.84 16.95 -11.05
C THR A 146 6.67 16.02 -10.71
N LEU A 147 5.72 15.88 -11.63
CA LEU A 147 4.59 14.96 -11.48
C LEU A 147 5.07 13.53 -11.19
N GLY A 148 6.10 13.06 -11.90
CA GLY A 148 6.65 11.72 -11.67
C GLY A 148 7.14 11.51 -10.24
N VAL A 149 7.80 12.52 -9.65
CA VAL A 149 8.26 12.47 -8.24
C VAL A 149 7.07 12.51 -7.29
N ARG A 150 6.04 13.33 -7.56
CA ARG A 150 4.81 13.38 -6.74
C ARG A 150 4.08 12.03 -6.70
N LEU A 151 3.90 11.40 -7.86
CA LEU A 151 3.26 10.07 -7.96
C LEU A 151 4.08 9.01 -7.21
N ALA A 152 5.42 9.02 -7.39
CA ALA A 152 6.30 8.10 -6.68
C ALA A 152 6.26 8.32 -5.15
N GLN A 153 6.25 9.57 -4.71
CA GLN A 153 6.20 9.93 -3.29
C GLN A 153 4.89 9.47 -2.64
N ALA A 154 3.74 9.71 -3.28
CA ALA A 154 2.45 9.27 -2.76
C ALA A 154 2.45 7.74 -2.51
N LEU A 155 2.93 6.97 -3.48
CA LEU A 155 3.03 5.51 -3.37
C LEU A 155 4.02 5.05 -2.29
N HIS A 156 5.20 5.67 -2.26
CA HIS A 156 6.28 5.32 -1.33
C HIS A 156 5.91 5.62 0.12
N HIS A 157 5.49 6.85 0.41
CA HIS A 157 5.07 7.33 1.73
C HIS A 157 3.96 6.45 2.30
N ALA A 158 2.95 6.15 1.46
CA ALA A 158 1.87 5.31 1.91
C ALA A 158 2.29 3.87 2.22
N THR A 159 3.23 3.32 1.44
CA THR A 159 3.75 1.96 1.68
C THR A 159 4.50 1.89 3.01
N GLU A 160 5.33 2.89 3.31
CA GLU A 160 6.08 2.98 4.56
C GLU A 160 5.15 2.99 5.78
N HIS A 161 4.17 3.89 5.82
CA HIS A 161 3.27 4.00 6.97
C HIS A 161 2.32 2.81 7.12
N ARG A 162 1.86 2.23 6.00
CA ARG A 162 1.09 0.97 6.06
C ARG A 162 1.91 -0.16 6.69
N ALA A 163 3.20 -0.28 6.35
CA ALA A 163 4.10 -1.26 6.95
C ALA A 163 4.33 -1.02 8.45
N GLN A 164 4.43 0.25 8.88
CA GLN A 164 4.51 0.60 10.31
C GLN A 164 3.27 0.14 11.08
N ILE A 165 2.07 0.36 10.54
CA ILE A 165 0.82 -0.08 11.16
C ILE A 165 0.73 -1.61 11.21
N CYS A 166 1.07 -2.32 10.13
CA CYS A 166 1.11 -3.78 10.15
C CYS A 166 2.10 -4.33 11.20
N SER A 167 3.22 -3.63 11.40
CA SER A 167 4.18 -3.96 12.46
C SER A 167 3.57 -3.76 13.85
N ALA A 168 2.81 -2.68 14.06
CA ALA A 168 2.09 -2.42 15.30
C ALA A 168 1.05 -3.53 15.61
N PHE A 169 0.27 -3.98 14.62
CA PHE A 169 -0.62 -5.15 14.76
C PHE A 169 0.15 -6.38 15.26
N THR A 170 1.27 -6.69 14.60
CA THR A 170 2.09 -7.86 14.92
C THR A 170 2.66 -7.77 16.34
N MET A 171 3.11 -6.57 16.77
CA MET A 171 3.63 -6.34 18.13
C MET A 171 2.56 -6.56 19.21
N MET A 172 1.29 -6.31 18.90
CA MET A 172 0.15 -6.59 19.79
C MET A 172 -0.30 -8.06 19.75
N GLY A 173 0.34 -8.92 18.95
CA GLY A 173 -0.07 -10.30 18.74
C GLY A 173 -1.33 -10.44 17.88
N LEU A 174 -1.70 -9.40 17.12
CA LEU A 174 -2.81 -9.43 16.17
C LEU A 174 -2.31 -9.82 14.78
N GLU A 175 -3.19 -10.43 13.98
CA GLU A 175 -2.92 -10.69 12.58
C GLU A 175 -3.01 -9.37 11.79
N ALA A 176 -1.90 -8.97 11.18
CA ALA A 176 -1.87 -7.80 10.31
C ALA A 176 -2.58 -8.08 8.98
N PRO A 177 -3.33 -7.11 8.42
CA PRO A 177 -3.99 -7.32 7.14
C PRO A 177 -2.95 -7.51 6.03
N ARG A 178 -3.25 -8.46 5.15
CA ARG A 178 -2.47 -8.77 3.97
C ARG A 178 -2.78 -7.76 2.86
N ILE A 179 -1.85 -6.85 2.60
CA ILE A 179 -2.06 -5.69 1.73
C ILE A 179 -1.01 -5.57 0.61
N ASP A 180 -0.33 -6.66 0.26
CA ASP A 180 0.61 -6.65 -0.86
C ASP A 180 -0.11 -6.64 -2.23
N ALA A 181 0.64 -6.39 -3.30
CA ALA A 181 0.06 -6.28 -4.64
C ALA A 181 -0.50 -7.62 -5.16
N PHE A 182 0.01 -8.77 -4.70
CA PHE A 182 -0.56 -10.07 -5.03
C PHE A 182 -1.87 -10.31 -4.28
N ASP A 183 -1.99 -9.88 -3.02
CA ASP A 183 -3.25 -9.91 -2.29
C ASP A 183 -4.31 -9.03 -2.95
N TYR A 184 -3.95 -7.83 -3.42
CA TYR A 184 -4.83 -6.99 -4.25
C TYR A 184 -5.25 -7.71 -5.54
N GLY A 185 -4.30 -8.32 -6.25
CA GLY A 185 -4.60 -9.03 -7.49
C GLY A 185 -5.54 -10.22 -7.25
N LYS A 186 -5.39 -10.96 -6.14
CA LYS A 186 -6.35 -12.00 -5.73
C LYS A 186 -7.72 -11.40 -5.40
N ALA A 187 -7.75 -10.35 -4.58
CA ALA A 187 -8.99 -9.69 -4.17
C ALA A 187 -9.79 -9.11 -5.34
N THR A 188 -9.13 -8.80 -6.46
CA THR A 188 -9.75 -8.22 -7.65
C THR A 188 -9.80 -9.16 -8.85
N GLY A 189 -9.50 -10.46 -8.67
CA GLY A 189 -9.61 -11.47 -9.72
C GLY A 189 -8.55 -11.40 -10.83
N ARG A 190 -7.43 -10.72 -10.58
CA ARG A 190 -6.29 -10.58 -11.49
C ARG A 190 -5.23 -11.66 -11.32
N ILE A 191 -5.31 -12.43 -10.25
CA ILE A 191 -4.40 -13.53 -9.95
C ILE A 191 -5.22 -14.80 -9.76
N SER A 192 -4.76 -15.88 -10.38
CA SER A 192 -5.23 -17.24 -10.14
C SER A 192 -4.08 -18.06 -9.59
N GLU A 193 -4.29 -18.69 -8.43
CA GLU A 193 -3.33 -19.57 -7.79
C GLU A 193 -3.95 -20.96 -7.66
N VAL A 194 -3.18 -21.99 -8.04
CA VAL A 194 -3.53 -23.39 -7.79
C VAL A 194 -2.51 -23.93 -6.80
N HIS A 195 -2.97 -24.35 -5.63
CA HIS A 195 -2.11 -24.94 -4.63
C HIS A 195 -1.99 -26.45 -4.87
N PRO A 196 -0.80 -27.06 -4.74
CA PRO A 196 -0.66 -28.49 -4.90
C PRO A 196 -1.59 -29.25 -3.95
N GLY A 197 -2.47 -30.09 -4.49
CA GLY A 197 -3.39 -30.92 -3.71
C GLY A 197 -4.79 -30.33 -3.44
N SER A 198 -5.16 -29.20 -4.06
CA SER A 198 -6.54 -28.74 -4.16
C SER A 198 -7.35 -29.51 -5.20
#